data_AF-A0A9E6D4R0-F1
#
_entry.id   AF-A0A9E6D4R0-F1
#
_cell.length_a   1.000
_cell.length_b   1.000
_cell.length_c   1.000
_cell.angle_alpha   90.00
_cell.angle_beta   90.00
_cell.angle_gamma   90.00
#
_symmetry.space_group_name_H-M   'P 1'
#
loop_
_entity.id
_entity.type
_entity.pdbx_description
1 polymer ?
#
loop_
_entity_poly.entity_id
_entity_poly.type
_entity_poly.pdbx_seq_one_letter_code
_entity_poly.pdbx_strand_id
1 'polypeptide(L)'
;MNSFLTENLKEDFFITLYFNTSEGFEDAGLKRAYLDFNRTLKIKDGNKKRRDEKRLVSQNYLKKELLTLISSPITSQTEFDQKHKKMCLDLIVNWDELSIGQAQKWINMTLKYWLLFGEKRINNIEKNAVFFHIPIDSYVQKGMFSEKYPNAWSKIKNYETYFLYQKKHREKVTGNPPLLDEFIFFNNYK
;
A
#
# COMPACT_ATOMS: atom_id res chain seq x y z
N MET A 1 4.90 28.12 -23.92
CA MET A 1 5.47 28.93 -22.83
C MET A 1 6.13 27.99 -21.85
N ASN A 2 7.41 28.18 -21.52
CA ASN A 2 8.00 27.46 -20.39
C ASN A 2 7.39 28.05 -19.12
N SER A 3 6.65 27.23 -18.38
CA SER A 3 6.18 27.60 -17.04
C SER A 3 7.37 27.98 -16.16
N PHE A 4 7.23 29.02 -15.34
CA PHE A 4 8.24 29.43 -14.37
C PHE A 4 8.62 28.28 -13.42
N LEU A 5 7.64 27.46 -13.02
CA LEU A 5 7.85 26.20 -12.32
C LEU A 5 7.68 25.04 -13.30
N THR A 6 8.75 24.27 -13.51
CA THR A 6 8.67 23.04 -14.32
C THR A 6 7.83 21.98 -13.60
N GLU A 7 7.23 21.06 -14.34
CA GLU A 7 6.43 19.98 -13.74
C GLU A 7 7.27 19.10 -12.79
N ASN A 8 8.52 18.80 -13.16
CA ASN A 8 9.45 18.05 -12.29
C ASN A 8 9.67 18.77 -10.95
N LEU A 9 9.87 20.09 -10.96
CA LEU A 9 10.09 20.86 -9.73
C LEU A 9 8.85 20.86 -8.84
N LYS A 10 7.65 20.96 -9.43
CA LYS A 10 6.38 20.85 -8.69
C LYS A 10 6.24 19.47 -8.06
N GLU A 11 6.50 18.42 -8.84
CA GLU A 11 6.44 17.03 -8.40
C GLU A 11 7.40 16.77 -7.23
N ASP A 12 8.67 17.14 -7.36
CA ASP A 12 9.68 17.00 -6.30
C ASP A 12 9.28 17.72 -5.02
N PHE A 13 8.73 18.94 -5.15
CA PHE A 13 8.25 19.72 -4.02
C PHE A 13 7.08 19.02 -3.30
N PHE A 14 6.06 18.58 -4.04
CA PHE A 14 4.90 17.88 -3.46
C PHE A 14 5.30 16.55 -2.82
N ILE A 15 6.18 15.79 -3.45
CA ILE A 15 6.70 14.53 -2.89
C ILE A 15 7.42 14.81 -1.57
N THR A 16 8.35 15.77 -1.56
CA THR A 16 9.12 16.10 -0.35
C THR A 16 8.22 16.58 0.78
N LEU A 17 7.26 17.45 0.47
CA LEU A 17 6.31 18.00 1.44
C LEU A 17 5.40 16.92 2.05
N TYR A 18 4.89 16.00 1.24
CA TYR A 18 3.91 15.00 1.69
C TYR A 18 4.55 13.77 2.37
N PHE A 19 5.74 13.36 1.91
CA PHE A 19 6.36 12.08 2.32
C PHE A 19 7.51 12.20 3.31
N ASN A 20 8.17 13.37 3.39
CA ASN A 20 9.46 13.54 4.09
C ASN A 20 10.51 12.50 3.66
N THR A 21 11.30 12.85 2.66
CA THR A 21 12.26 11.95 2.00
C THR A 21 13.66 11.95 2.61
N SER A 22 13.85 12.54 3.79
CA SER A 22 15.17 12.70 4.43
C SER A 22 15.91 11.40 4.69
N GLU A 23 15.19 10.28 4.81
CA GLU A 23 15.75 8.94 5.06
C GLU A 23 15.69 8.03 3.81
N GLY A 24 15.41 8.60 2.63
CA GLY A 24 15.26 7.85 1.37
C GLY A 24 13.80 7.60 0.97
N PHE A 25 13.57 7.38 -0.32
CA PHE A 25 12.23 7.23 -0.89
C PHE A 25 11.54 5.93 -0.42
N GLU A 26 12.31 4.85 -0.24
CA GLU A 26 11.80 3.57 0.25
C GLU A 26 11.13 3.75 1.63
N ASP A 27 11.86 4.34 2.58
CA ASP A 27 11.39 4.59 3.94
C ASP A 27 10.27 5.63 3.98
N ALA A 28 10.33 6.65 3.13
CA ALA A 28 9.30 7.68 3.03
C ALA A 28 7.94 7.07 2.66
N GLY A 29 7.90 6.19 1.65
CA GLY A 29 6.68 5.46 1.26
C GLY A 29 6.14 4.54 2.36
N LEU A 30 7.02 3.77 3.00
CA LEU A 30 6.66 2.85 4.10
C LEU A 30 6.08 3.58 5.31
N LYS A 31 6.72 4.67 5.73
CA LYS A 31 6.28 5.47 6.87
C LYS A 31 4.96 6.16 6.57
N ARG A 32 4.81 6.72 5.36
CA ARG A 32 3.54 7.35 4.95
C ARG A 32 2.40 6.33 4.95
N ALA A 33 2.62 5.15 4.38
CA ALA A 33 1.64 4.06 4.39
C ALA A 33 1.25 3.64 5.83
N TYR A 34 2.21 3.60 6.76
CA TYR A 34 1.93 3.37 8.18
C TYR A 34 1.02 4.44 8.78
N LEU A 35 1.29 5.72 8.52
CA LEU A 35 0.47 6.83 9.02
C LEU A 35 -0.97 6.79 8.50
N ASP A 36 -1.22 6.21 7.33
CA ASP A 36 -2.57 6.12 6.76
C ASP A 36 -3.48 5.18 7.54
N PHE A 37 -2.94 4.13 8.19
CA PHE A 37 -3.73 3.19 8.99
C PHE A 37 -3.50 3.29 10.50
N ASN A 38 -2.43 3.91 10.99
CA ASN A 38 -2.06 3.86 12.41
C ASN A 38 -3.19 4.31 13.35
N ARG A 39 -4.01 5.28 12.93
CA ARG A 39 -5.16 5.80 13.68
C ARG A 39 -6.26 4.74 13.90
N THR A 40 -6.21 3.65 13.16
CA THR A 40 -7.14 2.53 13.27
C THR A 40 -6.61 1.41 14.18
N LEU A 41 -5.34 1.48 14.61
CA LEU A 41 -4.73 0.49 15.48
C LEU A 41 -5.36 0.55 16.87
N LYS A 42 -5.78 -0.61 17.35
CA LYS A 42 -6.22 -0.78 18.74
C LYS A 42 -5.01 -1.19 19.56
N ILE A 43 -4.30 -0.20 20.05
CA ILE A 43 -3.17 -0.39 20.96
C ILE A 43 -3.66 -1.08 22.22
N LYS A 44 -3.14 -2.28 22.48
CA LYS A 44 -3.35 -3.02 23.73
C LYS A 44 -2.18 -2.79 24.69
N ASP A 45 -0.96 -2.71 24.16
CA ASP A 45 0.23 -2.46 24.96
C ASP A 45 0.42 -0.95 25.22
N GLY A 46 0.25 -0.53 26.47
CA GLY A 46 0.48 0.85 26.91
C GLY A 46 1.95 1.29 26.82
N ASN A 47 2.91 0.36 26.74
CA ASN A 47 4.34 0.66 26.69
C ASN A 47 4.77 1.17 25.30
N LYS A 48 5.08 2.47 25.22
CA LYS A 48 5.52 3.12 23.98
C LYS A 48 6.75 2.46 23.36
N LYS A 49 7.76 2.10 24.17
CA LYS A 49 9.02 1.52 23.67
C LYS A 49 8.78 0.19 22.96
N ARG A 50 7.98 -0.69 23.57
CA ARG A 50 7.62 -1.99 22.95
C ARG A 50 6.83 -1.83 21.67
N ARG A 51 5.93 -0.85 21.59
CA ARG A 51 5.21 -0.55 20.34
C ARG A 51 6.13 -0.03 19.25
N ASP A 52 7.06 0.86 19.60
CA ASP A 52 8.05 1.38 18.67
C ASP A 52 8.96 0.26 18.16
N GLU A 53 9.33 -0.70 19.01
CA GLU A 53 10.06 -1.92 18.63
C GLU A 53 9.25 -2.79 17.65
N LYS A 54 7.99 -3.11 17.96
CA LYS A 54 7.10 -3.87 17.03
C LYS A 54 6.94 -3.18 15.68
N ARG A 55 6.75 -1.86 15.68
CA ARG A 55 6.67 -1.05 14.45
C ARG A 55 7.96 -1.17 13.64
N LEU A 56 9.12 -0.98 14.28
CA LEU A 56 10.41 -1.00 13.60
C LEU A 56 10.73 -2.38 13.02
N VAL A 57 10.48 -3.46 13.78
CA VAL A 57 10.64 -4.84 13.29
C VAL A 57 9.74 -5.10 12.08
N SER A 58 8.46 -4.72 12.17
CA SER A 58 7.50 -4.91 11.07
C SER A 58 7.86 -4.09 9.83
N GLN A 59 8.32 -2.85 10.01
CA GLN A 59 8.74 -1.97 8.93
C GLN A 59 10.00 -2.50 8.23
N ASN A 60 10.99 -2.97 8.99
CA ASN A 60 12.21 -3.55 8.43
C ASN A 60 11.94 -4.85 7.66
N TYR A 61 11.08 -5.71 8.22
CA TYR A 61 10.59 -6.90 7.51
C TYR A 61 9.93 -6.50 6.19
N LEU A 62 8.96 -5.57 6.24
CA LEU A 62 8.21 -5.17 5.06
C LEU A 62 9.11 -4.53 4.00
N LYS A 63 10.05 -3.66 4.40
CA LYS A 63 11.03 -3.05 3.49
C LYS A 63 11.80 -4.11 2.72
N LYS A 64 12.34 -5.10 3.43
CA LYS A 64 13.12 -6.19 2.83
C LYS A 64 12.28 -7.00 1.84
N GLU A 65 11.08 -7.42 2.23
CA GLU A 65 10.22 -8.24 1.38
C GLU A 65 9.75 -7.48 0.14
N LEU A 66 9.39 -6.20 0.26
CA LEU A 66 8.97 -5.39 -0.88
C LEU A 66 10.12 -5.06 -1.83
N LEU A 67 11.33 -4.79 -1.33
CA LEU A 67 12.51 -4.61 -2.19
C LEU A 67 12.85 -5.88 -2.97
N THR A 68 12.71 -7.04 -2.32
CA THR A 68 12.85 -8.34 -2.99
C THR A 68 11.76 -8.53 -4.05
N LEU A 69 10.51 -8.22 -3.69
CA LEU A 69 9.34 -8.33 -4.55
C LEU A 69 9.48 -7.49 -5.83
N ILE A 70 10.01 -6.27 -5.78
CA ILE A 70 10.16 -5.42 -6.97
C ILE A 70 11.42 -5.79 -7.79
N SER A 71 12.46 -6.33 -7.15
CA SER A 71 13.71 -6.70 -7.84
C SER A 71 13.59 -8.01 -8.62
N SER A 72 12.84 -8.99 -8.10
CA SER A 72 12.65 -10.29 -8.74
C SER A 72 11.42 -10.30 -9.67
N PRO A 73 11.52 -10.77 -10.93
CA PRO A 73 10.35 -10.87 -11.80
C PRO A 73 9.26 -11.77 -11.19
N ILE A 74 8.02 -11.28 -11.21
CA ILE A 74 6.83 -12.09 -10.93
C ILE A 74 6.26 -12.59 -12.24
N THR A 75 5.96 -13.89 -12.31
CA THR A 75 5.55 -14.56 -13.54
C THR A 75 4.03 -14.63 -13.71
N SER A 76 3.28 -14.46 -12.63
CA SER A 76 1.83 -14.55 -12.66
C SER A 76 1.17 -13.80 -11.52
N GLN A 77 -0.11 -13.48 -11.71
CA GLN A 77 -0.94 -12.90 -10.67
C GLN A 77 -1.07 -13.83 -9.45
N THR A 78 -1.17 -15.15 -9.67
CA THR A 78 -1.23 -16.15 -8.59
C THR A 78 0.02 -16.10 -7.71
N GLU A 79 1.20 -15.95 -8.32
CA GLU A 79 2.46 -15.82 -7.59
C GLU A 79 2.47 -14.55 -6.72
N PHE A 80 2.03 -13.41 -7.27
CA PHE A 80 1.88 -12.19 -6.49
C PHE A 80 0.90 -12.37 -5.33
N ASP A 81 -0.28 -12.95 -5.59
CA ASP A 81 -1.34 -13.15 -4.61
C ASP A 81 -0.85 -14.01 -3.42
N GLN A 82 -0.04 -15.04 -3.70
CA GLN A 82 0.60 -15.90 -2.69
C GLN A 82 1.65 -15.16 -1.86
N LYS A 83 2.55 -14.42 -2.50
CA LYS A 83 3.56 -13.60 -1.79
C LYS A 83 2.90 -12.53 -0.94
N HIS A 84 1.89 -11.84 -1.48
CA HIS A 84 1.11 -10.84 -0.76
C HIS A 84 0.40 -11.44 0.48
N LYS A 85 -0.24 -12.62 0.33
CA LYS A 85 -0.84 -13.35 1.45
C LYS A 85 0.17 -13.66 2.53
N LYS A 86 1.34 -14.19 2.14
CA LYS A 86 2.42 -14.50 3.07
C LYS A 86 2.89 -13.25 3.83
N MET A 87 3.16 -12.14 3.14
CA MET A 87 3.57 -10.88 3.78
C MET A 87 2.53 -10.37 4.79
N CYS A 88 1.23 -10.44 4.46
CA CYS A 88 0.16 -10.06 5.38
C CYS A 88 0.17 -10.89 6.67
N LEU A 89 0.33 -12.22 6.54
CA LEU A 89 0.36 -13.13 7.69
C LEU A 89 1.61 -12.95 8.54
N ASP A 90 2.78 -12.84 7.91
CA ASP A 90 4.05 -12.61 8.59
C ASP A 90 4.07 -11.24 9.31
N LEU A 91 3.44 -10.20 8.75
CA LEU A 91 3.24 -8.91 9.44
C LEU A 91 2.43 -9.06 10.72
N ILE A 92 1.36 -9.85 10.71
CA ILE A 92 0.54 -10.10 11.91
C ILE A 92 1.32 -10.93 12.94
N VAL A 93 2.21 -11.84 12.50
CA VAL A 93 3.10 -12.55 13.42
C VAL A 93 4.08 -11.58 14.09
N ASN A 94 4.65 -10.63 13.34
CA ASN A 94 5.57 -9.62 13.87
C ASN A 94 4.86 -8.58 14.76
N TRP A 95 3.59 -8.28 14.46
CA TRP A 95 2.76 -7.34 15.20
C TRP A 95 1.31 -7.83 15.27
N ASP A 96 1.03 -8.58 16.32
CA ASP A 96 -0.24 -9.26 16.62
C ASP A 96 -1.47 -8.35 16.83
N GLU A 97 -1.26 -7.04 16.92
CA GLU A 97 -2.35 -6.06 16.99
C GLU A 97 -2.85 -5.64 15.59
N LEU A 98 -2.11 -5.97 14.53
CA LEU A 98 -2.53 -5.74 13.15
C LEU A 98 -3.68 -6.68 12.79
N SER A 99 -4.65 -6.14 12.06
CA SER A 99 -5.60 -6.94 11.29
C SER A 99 -5.08 -7.18 9.86
N ILE A 100 -5.70 -8.13 9.15
CA ILE A 100 -5.43 -8.32 7.71
C ILE A 100 -5.72 -7.03 6.94
N GLY A 101 -6.78 -6.31 7.31
CA GLY A 101 -7.12 -5.04 6.69
C GLY A 101 -6.05 -3.96 6.86
N GLN A 102 -5.33 -3.96 7.98
CA GLN A 102 -4.21 -3.05 8.22
C GLN A 102 -2.95 -3.52 7.50
N ALA A 103 -2.64 -4.81 7.55
CA ALA A 103 -1.49 -5.38 6.86
C ALA A 103 -1.54 -5.16 5.34
N GLN A 104 -2.69 -5.44 4.70
CA GLN A 104 -2.86 -5.16 3.26
C GLN A 104 -2.76 -3.67 2.95
N LYS A 105 -3.25 -2.80 3.84
CA LYS A 105 -3.20 -1.35 3.60
C LYS A 105 -1.75 -0.88 3.64
N TRP A 106 -0.94 -1.40 4.57
CA TRP A 106 0.48 -1.06 4.64
C TRP A 106 1.22 -1.48 3.36
N ILE A 107 1.05 -2.73 2.93
CA ILE A 107 1.70 -3.25 1.71
C ILE A 107 1.26 -2.45 0.48
N ASN A 108 -0.05 -2.34 0.25
CA ASN A 108 -0.58 -1.79 -0.99
C ASN A 108 -0.36 -0.27 -1.09
N MET A 109 -0.49 0.47 0.01
CA MET A 109 -0.15 1.89 0.01
C MET A 109 1.34 2.12 -0.18
N THR A 110 2.21 1.26 0.37
CA THR A 110 3.66 1.39 0.14
C THR A 110 3.98 1.22 -1.34
N LEU A 111 3.47 0.15 -1.98
CA LEU A 111 3.67 -0.07 -3.41
C LEU A 111 3.09 1.06 -4.27
N LYS A 112 1.93 1.59 -3.90
CA LYS A 112 1.33 2.77 -4.55
C LYS A 112 2.23 4.00 -4.45
N TYR A 113 2.76 4.29 -3.27
CA TYR A 113 3.63 5.44 -3.06
C TYR A 113 4.97 5.28 -3.76
N TRP A 114 5.53 4.08 -3.76
CA TRP A 114 6.73 3.80 -4.54
C TRP A 114 6.49 3.97 -6.05
N LEU A 115 5.33 3.55 -6.56
CA LEU A 115 4.96 3.82 -7.96
C LEU A 115 4.78 5.30 -8.24
N LEU A 116 4.21 6.06 -7.31
CA LEU A 116 4.10 7.52 -7.41
C LEU A 116 5.49 8.19 -7.46
N PHE A 117 6.48 7.66 -6.72
CA PHE A 117 7.86 8.16 -6.81
C PHE A 117 8.53 7.82 -8.15
N GLY A 118 8.08 6.76 -8.81
CA GLY A 118 8.52 6.35 -10.12
C GLY A 118 9.90 5.68 -10.14
N GLU A 119 10.20 5.06 -11.28
CA GLU A 119 11.41 4.25 -11.51
C GLU A 119 12.71 5.01 -11.26
N LYS A 120 12.72 6.33 -11.45
CA LYS A 120 13.90 7.19 -11.19
C LYS A 120 14.31 7.24 -9.71
N ARG A 121 13.38 6.95 -8.80
CA ARG A 121 13.55 7.07 -7.35
C ARG A 121 13.45 5.74 -6.63
N ILE A 122 12.69 4.79 -7.19
CA ILE A 122 12.59 3.41 -6.70
C ILE A 122 12.88 2.47 -7.88
N ASN A 123 14.07 1.87 -7.89
CA ASN A 123 14.47 0.96 -8.96
C ASN A 123 13.56 -0.29 -9.01
N ASN A 124 13.20 -0.69 -10.23
CA ASN A 124 12.35 -1.83 -10.57
C ASN A 124 10.90 -1.77 -10.10
N ILE A 125 10.40 -0.61 -9.65
CA ILE A 125 9.03 -0.52 -9.11
C ILE A 125 7.97 -0.84 -10.16
N GLU A 126 8.22 -0.50 -11.43
CA GLU A 126 7.27 -0.73 -12.52
C GLU A 126 7.23 -2.19 -12.98
N LYS A 127 8.31 -2.95 -12.75
CA LYS A 127 8.52 -4.31 -13.27
C LYS A 127 7.37 -5.26 -12.97
N ASN A 128 6.82 -5.18 -11.77
CA ASN A 128 5.75 -6.06 -11.28
C ASN A 128 4.43 -5.31 -11.02
N ALA A 129 4.35 -4.03 -11.40
CA ALA A 129 3.23 -3.14 -11.07
C ALA A 129 1.88 -3.64 -11.60
N VAL A 130 1.90 -4.38 -12.72
CA VAL A 130 0.70 -5.00 -13.32
C VAL A 130 -0.05 -5.92 -12.34
N PHE A 131 0.65 -6.51 -11.37
CA PHE A 131 0.07 -7.47 -10.42
C PHE A 131 -0.35 -6.85 -9.08
N PHE A 132 0.00 -5.58 -8.82
CA PHE A 132 -0.18 -4.97 -7.51
C PHE A 132 -1.66 -4.83 -7.15
N HIS A 133 -1.98 -5.12 -5.89
CA HIS A 133 -3.33 -5.07 -5.36
C HIS A 133 -3.78 -3.65 -5.05
N ILE A 134 -5.09 -3.42 -5.14
CA ILE A 134 -5.71 -2.17 -4.68
C ILE A 134 -5.63 -2.05 -3.16
N PRO A 135 -5.27 -0.89 -2.59
CA PRO A 135 -5.31 -0.66 -1.16
C PRO A 135 -6.76 -0.49 -0.68
N ILE A 136 -7.35 -1.52 -0.07
CA ILE A 136 -8.75 -1.47 0.36
C ILE A 136 -8.91 -0.54 1.57
N ASP A 137 -9.72 0.49 1.43
CA ASP A 137 -10.19 1.36 2.51
C ASP A 137 -11.67 1.72 2.33
N SER A 138 -12.19 2.58 3.21
CA SER A 138 -13.59 3.00 3.17
C SER A 138 -13.98 3.75 1.89
N TYR A 139 -13.07 4.49 1.26
CA TYR A 139 -13.35 5.21 0.01
C TYR A 139 -13.41 4.23 -1.15
N VAL A 140 -12.46 3.31 -1.22
CA VAL A 140 -12.45 2.23 -2.21
C VAL A 140 -13.69 1.33 -2.06
N GLN A 141 -14.03 0.92 -0.83
CA GLN A 141 -15.24 0.11 -0.57
C GLN A 141 -16.53 0.82 -1.04
N LYS A 142 -16.67 2.11 -0.74
CA LYS A 142 -17.87 2.89 -1.12
C LYS A 142 -17.91 3.25 -2.60
N GLY A 143 -16.81 3.77 -3.12
CA GLY A 143 -16.75 4.32 -4.47
C GLY A 143 -16.52 3.23 -5.52
N MET A 144 -15.43 2.47 -5.38
CA MET A 144 -15.13 1.42 -6.36
C MET A 144 -16.09 0.24 -6.24
N PHE A 145 -16.46 -0.19 -5.04
CA PHE A 145 -17.32 -1.37 -4.87
C PHE A 145 -18.80 -1.06 -4.58
N SER A 146 -19.18 0.22 -4.56
CA SER A 146 -20.57 0.65 -4.33
C SER A 146 -21.18 0.08 -3.05
N GLU A 147 -20.35 -0.21 -2.03
CA GLU A 147 -20.85 -0.70 -0.74
C GLU A 147 -21.50 0.44 0.04
N LYS A 148 -22.82 0.36 0.23
CA LYS A 148 -23.59 1.39 0.96
C LYS A 148 -23.19 1.49 2.44
N TYR A 149 -22.92 0.34 3.07
CA TYR A 149 -22.56 0.24 4.49
C TYR A 149 -21.36 -0.71 4.65
N PRO A 150 -20.15 -0.29 4.24
CA PRO A 150 -19.01 -1.17 4.28
C PRO A 150 -18.63 -1.48 5.73
N ASN A 151 -18.31 -2.74 6.00
CA ASN A 151 -17.63 -3.09 7.23
C ASN A 151 -16.28 -2.38 7.28
N ALA A 152 -15.88 -1.92 8.47
CA ALA A 152 -14.61 -1.23 8.65
C ALA A 152 -13.45 -2.10 8.14
N TRP A 153 -12.79 -1.68 7.06
CA TRP A 153 -11.68 -2.40 6.45
C TRP A 153 -10.60 -2.76 7.47
N SER A 154 -10.31 -1.88 8.43
CA SER A 154 -9.33 -2.10 9.50
C SER A 154 -9.72 -3.21 10.48
N LYS A 155 -10.94 -3.75 10.42
CA LYS A 155 -11.41 -4.90 11.21
C LYS A 155 -11.43 -6.21 10.41
N ILE A 156 -11.03 -6.23 9.14
CA ILE A 156 -10.93 -7.47 8.36
C ILE A 156 -9.85 -8.35 9.00
N LYS A 157 -10.25 -9.52 9.52
CA LYS A 157 -9.35 -10.47 10.18
C LYS A 157 -8.91 -11.64 9.28
N ASN A 158 -9.69 -11.94 8.25
CA ASN A 158 -9.47 -13.07 7.36
C ASN A 158 -8.94 -12.57 6.00
N TYR A 159 -7.86 -13.19 5.50
CA TYR A 159 -7.28 -12.85 4.20
C TYR A 159 -8.26 -13.03 3.04
N GLU A 160 -9.08 -14.07 3.05
CA GLU A 160 -10.05 -14.34 1.99
C GLU A 160 -11.11 -13.24 1.89
N THR A 161 -11.55 -12.68 3.03
CA THR A 161 -12.48 -11.53 3.03
C THR A 161 -11.87 -10.32 2.32
N TYR A 162 -10.59 -10.03 2.57
CA TYR A 162 -9.86 -9.00 1.85
C TYR A 162 -9.71 -9.36 0.36
N PHE A 163 -9.31 -10.60 0.06
CA PHE A 163 -8.99 -11.06 -1.28
C PHE A 163 -10.21 -11.07 -2.22
N LEU A 164 -11.42 -11.26 -1.67
CA LEU A 164 -12.67 -11.10 -2.43
C LEU A 164 -12.79 -9.73 -3.08
N TYR A 165 -12.29 -8.65 -2.47
CA TYR A 165 -12.28 -7.34 -3.12
C TYR A 165 -11.36 -7.31 -4.34
N GLN A 166 -10.18 -7.94 -4.26
CA GLN A 166 -9.25 -8.02 -5.40
C GLN A 166 -9.86 -8.81 -6.56
N LYS A 167 -10.54 -9.94 -6.26
CA LYS A 167 -11.27 -10.72 -7.27
C LYS A 167 -12.39 -9.91 -7.92
N LYS A 168 -13.27 -9.31 -7.11
CA LYS A 168 -14.37 -8.45 -7.58
C LYS A 168 -13.87 -7.30 -8.46
N HIS A 169 -12.70 -6.75 -8.17
CA HIS A 169 -12.11 -5.71 -9.02
C HIS A 169 -11.72 -6.28 -10.39
N ARG A 170 -10.98 -7.39 -10.42
CA ARG A 170 -10.49 -8.01 -11.65
C ARG A 170 -11.62 -8.49 -12.56
N GLU A 171 -12.78 -8.85 -11.99
CA GLU A 171 -14.00 -9.20 -12.73
C GLU A 171 -14.59 -8.05 -13.56
N LYS A 172 -14.22 -6.78 -13.28
CA LYS A 172 -14.75 -5.62 -14.02
C LYS A 172 -14.13 -5.41 -15.39
N VAL A 173 -13.03 -6.10 -15.71
CA VAL A 173 -12.34 -6.06 -17.01
C VAL A 173 -12.15 -4.64 -17.55
N THR A 174 -11.50 -3.79 -16.76
CA THR A 174 -11.20 -2.39 -17.11
C THR A 174 -10.11 -2.25 -18.18
N GLY A 175 -9.30 -3.30 -18.39
CA GLY A 175 -8.11 -3.28 -19.23
C GLY A 175 -6.86 -2.69 -18.55
N ASN A 176 -7.00 -2.15 -17.34
CA ASN A 176 -5.90 -1.55 -16.58
C ASN A 176 -5.41 -2.49 -15.46
N PRO A 177 -4.13 -2.36 -15.04
CA PRO A 177 -3.67 -2.89 -13.77
C PRO A 177 -4.50 -2.38 -12.59
N PRO A 178 -4.72 -3.18 -11.53
CA PRO A 178 -5.59 -2.79 -10.42
C PRO A 178 -5.18 -1.48 -9.75
N LEU A 179 -3.87 -1.25 -9.57
CA LEU A 179 -3.40 -0.03 -8.93
C LEU A 179 -3.55 1.21 -9.82
N LEU A 180 -3.47 1.06 -11.14
CA LEU A 180 -3.73 2.16 -12.07
C LEU A 180 -5.20 2.59 -12.00
N ASP A 181 -6.13 1.63 -11.93
CA ASP A 181 -7.55 1.94 -11.73
C ASP A 181 -7.80 2.68 -10.42
N GLU A 182 -7.05 2.38 -9.36
CA GLU A 182 -7.18 3.10 -8.10
C GLU A 182 -6.64 4.55 -8.18
N PHE A 183 -5.54 4.81 -8.91
CA PHE A 183 -5.11 6.17 -9.21
C PHE A 183 -6.17 6.95 -10.01
N ILE A 184 -6.73 6.34 -11.06
CA ILE A 184 -7.80 6.94 -11.88
C ILE A 184 -9.03 7.21 -11.02
N PHE A 185 -9.39 6.27 -10.14
CA PHE A 185 -10.49 6.44 -9.21
C PHE A 185 -10.30 7.67 -8.34
N PHE A 186 -9.15 7.82 -7.65
CA PHE A 186 -8.93 8.96 -6.76
C PHE A 186 -8.79 10.31 -7.47
N ASN A 187 -8.42 10.33 -8.75
CA ASN A 187 -8.41 11.57 -9.55
C ASN A 187 -9.82 12.04 -9.93
N ASN A 188 -10.82 11.14 -9.95
CA ASN A 188 -12.18 11.43 -10.39
C ASN A 188 -13.21 11.40 -9.25
N TYR A 189 -12.92 10.68 -8.17
CA TYR A 189 -13.81 10.49 -7.04
C TYR A 189 -13.82 11.74 -6.16
N LYS A 190 -14.95 12.46 -6.17
CA LYS A 190 -15.21 13.67 -5.39
C LYS A 190 -16.03 13.37 -4.14
#